data_AF-A0A925N535-F1
#
_entry.id   AF-A0A925N535-F1
#
_cell.length_a   1.000
_cell.length_b   1.000
_cell.length_c   1.000
_cell.angle_alpha   90.00
_cell.angle_beta   90.00
_cell.angle_gamma   90.00
#
_symmetry.space_group_name_H-M   'P 1'
#
loop_
_entity.id
_entity.type
_entity.pdbx_description
1 polymer ?
#
loop_
_entity_poly.entity_id
_entity_poly.type
_entity_poly.pdbx_seq_one_letter_code
_entity_poly.pdbx_strand_id
1 'polypeptide(L)' 'MSRNRNALCLSIALVFAAPAAFAAGEDIDKINGSITAEAGQGYGNLETVNGSITLESGSSADSAET' A
#
# COMPACT_ATOMS: atom_id res chain seq x y z
N MET A 1 -17.92 -0.68 -43.58
CA MET A 1 -16.62 -0.42 -42.92
C MET A 1 -16.84 0.54 -41.75
N SER A 2 -17.02 0.05 -40.52
CA SER A 2 -17.08 0.92 -39.32
C SER A 2 -16.93 0.19 -37.99
N ARG A 3 -17.20 -1.14 -37.94
CA ARG A 3 -17.11 -1.96 -36.73
C ARG A 3 -15.70 -2.10 -36.13
N ASN A 4 -14.64 -1.91 -36.93
CA ASN A 4 -13.25 -2.14 -36.51
C ASN A 4 -12.61 -0.92 -35.82
N ARG A 5 -13.16 0.28 -35.99
CA ARG A 5 -12.70 1.50 -35.30
C ARG A 5 -13.08 1.50 -33.82
N ASN A 6 -14.24 0.93 -33.49
CA ASN A 6 -14.74 0.90 -32.11
C ASN A 6 -13.93 -0.07 -31.23
N ALA A 7 -13.46 -1.19 -31.81
CA ALA A 7 -12.59 -2.14 -31.12
C ALA A 7 -11.23 -1.52 -30.75
N LEU A 8 -10.66 -0.71 -31.66
CA LEU A 8 -9.38 -0.02 -31.44
C LEU A 8 -9.47 1.05 -30.33
N CYS A 9 -10.59 1.80 -30.27
CA CYS A 9 -10.82 2.78 -29.21
C CYS A 9 -10.98 2.11 -27.83
N LEU A 10 -11.61 0.94 -27.76
CA LEU A 10 -11.83 0.24 -26.50
C LEU A 10 -10.52 -0.29 -25.89
N SER A 11 -9.56 -0.72 -26.72
CA SER A 11 -8.22 -1.14 -26.25
C SER A 11 -7.36 0.02 -25.72
N ILE A 12 -7.52 1.24 -26.25
CA ILE A 12 -6.76 2.42 -25.77
C ILE A 12 -7.28 2.90 -24.41
N ALA A 13 -8.58 2.79 -24.17
CA ALA A 13 -9.18 3.15 -22.87
C ALA A 13 -8.75 2.20 -21.74
N LEU A 14 -8.53 0.92 -22.01
CA LEU A 14 -8.11 -0.06 -21.00
C LEU A 14 -6.67 0.17 -20.50
N VAL A 15 -5.79 0.76 -21.34
CA VAL A 15 -4.39 1.06 -20.97
C VAL A 15 -4.29 2.29 -20.05
N PHE A 16 -5.27 3.20 -20.09
CA PHE A 16 -5.29 4.40 -19.24
C PHE A 16 -5.99 4.20 -17.88
N ALA A 17 -6.55 3.02 -17.65
CA ALA A 17 -7.31 2.68 -16.44
C ALA A 17 -6.53 1.77 -15.47
N ALA A 18 -5.21 1.67 -15.61
CA ALA A 18 -4.39 1.09 -14.55
C ALA A 18 -4.20 2.17 -13.48
N PRO A 19 -4.91 2.15 -12.34
CA PRO A 19 -4.44 2.92 -11.20
C PRO A 19 -3.05 2.38 -10.89
N ALA A 20 -2.10 3.29 -10.62
CA ALA A 20 -0.88 2.89 -9.97
C ALA A 20 -1.30 2.21 -8.66
N ALA A 21 -1.24 0.88 -8.63
CA ALA A 21 -1.31 0.15 -7.39
C ALA A 21 -0.01 0.51 -6.66
N PHE A 22 -0.05 1.62 -5.92
CA PHE A 22 0.92 1.86 -4.87
C PHE A 22 0.94 0.58 -4.05
N ALA A 23 2.12 -0.02 -3.95
CA ALA A 23 2.32 -1.13 -3.03
C ALA A 23 2.03 -0.56 -1.64
N ALA A 24 0.78 -0.70 -1.18
CA ALA A 24 0.43 -0.44 0.19
C ALA A 24 1.32 -1.37 1.00
N GLY A 25 2.17 -0.79 1.86
CA GLY A 25 2.93 -1.59 2.80
C GLY A 25 1.96 -2.39 3.67
N GLU A 26 2.47 -3.41 4.35
CA GLU A 26 1.62 -4.24 5.21
C GLU A 26 1.03 -3.40 6.36
N ASP A 27 -0.29 -3.50 6.55
CA ASP A 27 -0.99 -2.91 7.69
C ASP A 27 -0.92 -3.89 8.89
N ILE A 28 -0.61 -3.38 10.08
CA ILE A 28 -0.43 -4.20 11.29
C ILE A 28 -1.17 -3.55 12.46
N ASP A 29 -2.16 -4.29 12.98
CA ASP A 29 -2.93 -3.90 14.18
C ASP A 29 -2.67 -4.86 15.34
N LYS A 30 -2.40 -4.32 16.54
CA LYS A 30 -2.21 -5.10 17.77
C LYS A 30 -2.92 -4.51 18.98
N ILE A 31 -3.17 -5.33 20.00
CA ILE A 31 -3.64 -4.88 21.32
C ILE A 31 -2.72 -5.53 22.35
N ASN A 32 -2.14 -4.71 23.25
CA ASN A 32 -1.12 -5.12 24.22
C ASN A 32 0.06 -5.87 23.59
N GLY A 33 0.52 -5.42 22.41
CA GLY A 33 1.61 -6.05 21.67
C GLY A 33 2.65 -5.04 21.19
N SER A 34 3.78 -5.54 20.71
CA SER A 34 4.80 -4.71 20.06
C SER A 34 4.80 -4.93 18.54
N ILE A 35 4.96 -3.84 17.80
CA ILE A 35 5.17 -3.82 16.36
C ILE A 35 6.60 -3.36 16.11
N THR A 36 7.33 -4.09 15.26
CA THR A 36 8.67 -3.70 14.81
C THR A 36 8.62 -3.58 13.30
N ALA A 37 8.85 -2.37 12.79
CA ALA A 37 9.08 -2.14 11.38
C ALA A 37 10.55 -2.44 11.07
N GLU A 38 10.79 -3.53 10.35
CA GLU A 38 12.15 -4.01 10.06
C GLU A 38 12.94 -3.03 9.18
N ALA A 39 14.25 -3.01 9.35
CA ALA A 39 15.14 -2.12 8.62
C ALA A 39 14.98 -2.25 7.09
N GLY A 40 14.78 -1.11 6.43
CA GLY A 40 14.64 -1.04 4.97
C GLY A 40 13.28 -1.53 4.43
N GLN A 41 12.33 -1.90 5.30
CA GLN A 41 10.98 -2.32 4.89
C GLN A 41 9.98 -1.16 4.91
N GLY A 42 9.01 -1.23 4.00
CA GLY A 42 7.88 -0.32 3.92
C GLY A 42 6.61 -0.97 4.47
N TYR A 43 5.95 -0.26 5.38
CA TYR A 43 4.68 -0.65 6.00
C TYR A 43 3.60 0.38 5.67
N GLY A 44 2.35 -0.06 5.76
CA GLY A 44 1.20 0.82 5.65
C GLY A 44 0.95 1.48 7.00
N ASN A 45 -0.17 1.14 7.59
CA ASN A 45 -0.59 1.61 8.90
C ASN A 45 -0.13 0.66 10.00
N LEU A 46 0.51 1.20 11.02
CA LEU A 46 0.90 0.48 12.22
C LEU A 46 0.09 1.01 13.40
N GLU A 47 -0.78 0.19 13.98
CA GLU A 47 -1.61 0.58 15.12
C GLU A 47 -1.45 -0.41 16.27
N THR A 48 -1.31 0.09 17.48
CA THR A 48 -1.47 -0.74 18.67
C THR A 48 -2.24 0.00 19.75
N VAL A 49 -2.87 -0.74 20.66
CA VAL A 49 -3.45 -0.18 21.91
C VAL A 49 -2.66 -0.68 23.10
N ASN A 50 -2.19 0.22 23.98
CA ASN A 50 -1.35 -0.11 25.15
C ASN A 50 -0.13 -0.97 24.77
N GLY A 51 0.47 -0.68 23.61
CA GLY A 51 1.60 -1.42 23.05
C GLY A 51 2.79 -0.53 22.77
N SER A 52 3.66 -0.98 21.88
CA SER A 52 4.77 -0.17 21.38
C SER A 52 5.00 -0.38 19.90
N ILE A 53 5.41 0.68 19.21
CA ILE A 53 5.86 0.62 17.82
C ILE A 53 7.33 1.04 17.77
N THR A 54 8.17 0.23 17.14
CA THR A 54 9.59 0.51 16.91
C THR A 54 9.86 0.56 15.41
N LEU A 55 10.47 1.66 14.96
CA LEU A 55 10.91 1.83 13.57
C LEU A 55 12.43 1.65 13.49
N GLU A 56 12.89 0.65 12.76
CA GLU A 56 14.32 0.44 12.54
C GLU A 56 14.88 1.36 11.45
N SER A 57 16.20 1.41 11.33
CA SER A 57 16.89 2.29 10.37
C SER A 57 16.45 2.02 8.93
N GLY A 58 16.01 3.07 8.23
CA GLY A 58 15.56 2.97 6.84
C GLY A 58 14.20 2.30 6.65
N SER A 59 13.48 1.97 7.74
CA SER A 59 12.07 1.60 7.65
C SER A 59 11.20 2.81 7.29
N SER A 60 10.02 2.56 6.74
CA SER A 60 9.01 3.58 6.45
C SER A 60 7.62 3.04 6.76
N ALA A 61 6.74 3.89 7.28
CA ALA A 61 5.34 3.58 7.52
C ALA A 61 4.49 4.76 7.05
N ASP A 62 3.31 4.48 6.51
CA ASP A 62 2.34 5.53 6.14
C ASP A 62 1.79 6.22 7.39
N SER A 63 1.52 5.46 8.46
CA SER A 63 1.08 5.98 9.76
C SER A 63 1.49 5.04 10.90
N ALA A 64 1.74 5.60 12.09
CA ALA A 64 2.09 4.83 13.30
C ALA A 64 1.43 5.43 14.54
N GLU A 65 0.57 4.66 15.22
CA GLU A 65 -0.22 5.09 16.39
C GLU A 65 -0.25 4.02 17.52
N THR A 66 -0.28 4.45 18.78
CA THR A 66 -0.12 3.61 19.99
C THR A 66 -1.21 3.80 21.04
#